data_AF-A0A661HFS8-F1
#
_entry.id   AF-A0A661HFS8-F1
#
_cell.length_a   1.000
_cell.length_b   1.000
_cell.length_c   1.000
_cell.angle_alpha   90.00
_cell.angle_beta   90.00
_cell.angle_gamma   90.00
#
_symmetry.space_group_name_H-M   'P 1'
#
loop_
_entity.id
_entity.type
_entity.pdbx_description
1 polymer ?
#
loop_
_entity_poly.entity_id
_entity_poly.type
_entity_poly.pdbx_seq_one_letter_code
_entity_poly.pdbx_strand_id
1 'polypeptide(L)'
;RQKEMILYILNHIGKHLKTIEIFYQNNKALFSQNEQKINAIIMNALIESSYKLKEWRVGDAAGLSRKYKNDPKNSRSEYPVSKLSYKAIEAILLAHQEMIGEQKFVNFSTVIHNAGADKELSGIRNNIKNALNDLHAASAYDFNSKEIKNLYKELTALHNAYYISLIGTLKVTSKILDSDGD
;
A
#
# COMPACT_ATOMS: atom_id res chain seq x y z
N ARG A 1 13.82 34.71 7.55
CA ARG A 1 12.73 33.94 8.22
C ARG A 1 12.13 32.81 7.36
N GLN A 2 11.37 33.08 6.29
CA GLN A 2 10.74 31.99 5.48
C GLN A 2 11.77 31.06 4.83
N LYS A 3 12.82 31.62 4.20
CA LYS A 3 13.93 30.84 3.61
C LYS A 3 14.65 29.95 4.64
N GLU A 4 14.90 30.46 5.83
CA GLU A 4 15.55 29.71 6.92
C GLU A 4 14.65 28.58 7.42
N MET A 5 13.34 28.83 7.54
CA MET A 5 12.38 27.80 7.92
C MET A 5 12.29 26.69 6.86
N ILE A 6 12.26 27.04 5.58
CA ILE A 6 12.29 26.07 4.47
C ILE A 6 13.57 25.25 4.54
N LEU A 7 14.73 25.89 4.72
CA LEU A 7 16.01 25.19 4.81
C LEU A 7 16.06 24.24 6.01
N TYR A 8 15.54 24.67 7.16
CA TYR A 8 15.45 23.82 8.35
C TYR A 8 14.58 22.59 8.10
N ILE A 9 13.39 22.77 7.49
CA ILE A 9 12.48 21.67 7.14
C ILE A 9 13.15 20.70 6.17
N LEU A 10 13.76 21.20 5.09
CA LEU A 10 14.43 20.36 4.09
C LEU A 10 15.60 19.57 4.69
N ASN A 11 16.41 20.21 5.51
CA ASN A 11 17.51 19.54 6.21
C ASN A 11 17.00 18.45 7.15
N HIS A 12 15.89 18.69 7.84
CA HIS A 12 15.29 17.70 8.72
C HIS A 12 14.72 16.50 7.94
N ILE A 13 14.03 16.74 6.83
CA ILE A 13 13.55 15.68 5.92
C ILE A 13 14.73 14.86 5.41
N GLY A 14 15.79 15.51 4.90
CA GLY A 14 16.98 14.83 4.40
C GLY A 14 17.67 13.97 5.46
N LYS A 15 17.83 14.50 6.68
CA LYS A 15 18.37 13.74 7.82
C LYS A 15 17.51 12.51 8.14
N HIS A 16 16.19 12.67 8.18
CA HIS A 16 15.29 11.57 8.50
C HIS A 16 15.34 10.46 7.45
N LEU A 17 15.31 10.82 6.16
CA LEU A 17 15.46 9.86 5.06
C LEU A 17 16.81 9.13 5.12
N LYS A 18 17.89 9.85 5.46
CA LYS A 18 19.22 9.25 5.61
C LYS A 18 19.28 8.27 6.79
N THR A 19 18.62 8.59 7.89
CA THR A 19 18.51 7.67 9.04
C THR A 19 17.81 6.38 8.66
N ILE A 20 16.71 6.46 7.89
CA ILE A 20 16.00 5.27 7.40
C ILE A 20 16.92 4.43 6.50
N GLU A 21 17.58 5.05 5.52
CA GLU A 21 18.51 4.37 4.61
C GLU A 21 19.62 3.64 5.38
N ILE A 22 20.29 4.33 6.30
CA ILE A 22 21.37 3.78 7.12
C ILE A 22 20.88 2.61 7.97
N PHE A 23 19.67 2.72 8.55
CA PHE A 23 19.10 1.64 9.34
C PHE A 23 18.95 0.36 8.52
N TYR A 24 18.36 0.42 7.33
CA TYR A 24 18.20 -0.76 6.47
C TYR A 24 19.55 -1.31 5.99
N GLN A 25 20.51 -0.46 5.65
CA GLN A 25 21.85 -0.88 5.24
C GLN A 25 22.59 -1.64 6.34
N ASN A 26 22.53 -1.14 7.58
CA ASN A 26 23.23 -1.72 8.72
C ASN A 26 22.54 -2.97 9.29
N ASN A 27 21.23 -3.13 9.03
CA ASN A 27 20.42 -4.20 9.61
C ASN A 27 19.95 -5.24 8.59
N LYS A 28 20.58 -5.33 7.40
CA LYS A 28 20.20 -6.30 6.35
C LYS A 28 20.02 -7.72 6.86
N ALA A 29 20.93 -8.17 7.73
CA ALA A 29 20.88 -9.52 8.31
C ALA A 29 19.59 -9.77 9.11
N LEU A 30 19.02 -8.76 9.79
CA LEU A 30 17.74 -8.91 10.50
C LEU A 30 16.59 -9.29 9.57
N PHE A 31 16.66 -8.88 8.31
CA PHE A 31 15.64 -9.13 7.29
C PHE A 31 15.82 -10.47 6.57
N SER A 32 16.90 -11.21 6.84
CA SER A 32 17.19 -12.51 6.20
C SER A 32 17.17 -13.69 7.17
N GLN A 33 17.06 -13.45 8.49
CA GLN A 33 17.17 -14.50 9.51
C GLN A 33 15.86 -15.24 9.82
N ASN A 34 14.71 -14.59 9.66
CA ASN A 34 13.40 -15.20 9.97
C ASN A 34 12.37 -14.77 8.93
N GLU A 35 12.28 -15.56 7.86
CA GLU A 35 11.40 -15.30 6.72
C GLU A 35 9.93 -15.14 7.14
N GLN A 36 9.43 -16.01 8.03
CA GLN A 36 8.04 -15.94 8.49
C GLN A 36 7.74 -14.61 9.20
N LYS A 37 8.61 -14.17 10.11
CA LYS A 37 8.45 -12.91 10.82
C LYS A 37 8.50 -11.72 9.86
N ILE A 38 9.41 -11.73 8.90
CA ILE A 38 9.54 -10.65 7.91
C ILE A 38 8.33 -10.60 6.99
N ASN A 39 7.84 -11.75 6.54
CA ASN A 39 6.63 -11.84 5.72
C ASN A 39 5.40 -11.32 6.47
N ALA A 40 5.28 -11.61 7.77
CA ALA A 40 4.21 -11.05 8.61
C ALA A 40 4.31 -9.52 8.74
N ILE A 41 5.52 -8.98 8.92
CA ILE A 41 5.76 -7.52 8.97
C ILE A 41 5.38 -6.87 7.64
N ILE A 42 5.81 -7.44 6.52
CA ILE A 42 5.49 -6.94 5.17
C ILE A 42 3.97 -6.97 4.95
N MET A 43 3.30 -8.08 5.27
CA MET A 43 1.86 -8.19 5.11
C MET A 43 1.12 -7.14 5.94
N ASN A 44 1.50 -6.95 7.20
CA ASN A 44 0.92 -5.92 8.06
C ASN A 44 1.13 -4.51 7.48
N ALA A 45 2.31 -4.22 6.95
CA ALA A 45 2.59 -2.94 6.30
C ALA A 45 1.74 -2.74 5.03
N LEU A 46 1.53 -3.78 4.22
CA LEU A 46 0.65 -3.72 3.03
C LEU A 46 -0.83 -3.53 3.41
N ILE A 47 -1.30 -4.22 4.46
CA ILE A 47 -2.67 -4.08 4.98
C ILE A 47 -2.89 -2.65 5.51
N GLU A 48 -1.97 -2.15 6.34
CA GLU A 48 -2.04 -0.80 6.88
C GLU A 48 -1.96 0.26 5.78
N SER A 49 -1.03 0.10 4.84
CA SER A 49 -0.86 1.01 3.69
C SER A 49 -2.12 1.04 2.83
N SER A 50 -2.68 -0.12 2.46
CA SER A 50 -3.91 -0.20 1.65
C SER A 50 -5.12 0.40 2.38
N TYR A 51 -5.23 0.22 3.70
CA TYR A 51 -6.26 0.88 4.50
C TYR A 51 -6.14 2.40 4.43
N LYS A 52 -4.94 2.95 4.71
CA LYS A 52 -4.71 4.41 4.71
C LYS A 52 -4.90 5.00 3.31
N LEU A 53 -4.51 4.27 2.27
CA LEU A 53 -4.71 4.68 0.88
C LEU A 53 -6.21 4.77 0.56
N LYS A 54 -6.95 3.70 0.87
CA LYS A 54 -8.40 3.60 0.65
C LYS A 54 -9.18 4.64 1.46
N GLU A 55 -9.05 4.64 2.79
CA GLU A 55 -9.88 5.47 3.68
C GLU A 55 -9.39 6.92 3.71
N TRP A 56 -8.12 7.17 4.02
CA TRP A 56 -7.65 8.51 4.34
C TRP A 56 -7.27 9.33 3.11
N ARG A 57 -6.55 8.72 2.16
CA ARG A 57 -6.03 9.44 0.99
C ARG A 57 -7.06 9.61 -0.12
N VAL A 58 -7.95 8.64 -0.28
CA VAL A 58 -9.03 8.66 -1.29
C VAL A 58 -10.40 8.88 -0.65
N GLY A 59 -10.80 8.02 0.27
CA GLY A 59 -12.16 7.98 0.81
C GLY A 59 -12.60 9.27 1.51
N ASP A 60 -11.73 9.86 2.33
CA ASP A 60 -12.06 11.08 3.08
C ASP A 60 -12.28 12.29 2.16
N ALA A 61 -11.44 12.43 1.13
CA ALA A 61 -11.56 13.51 0.15
C ALA A 61 -12.71 13.28 -0.82
N ALA A 62 -12.98 12.02 -1.19
CA ALA A 62 -14.08 11.64 -2.08
C ALA A 62 -15.44 11.57 -1.38
N GLY A 63 -15.48 11.72 -0.05
CA GLY A 63 -16.70 11.57 0.75
C GLY A 63 -17.26 10.14 0.72
N LEU A 64 -16.38 9.14 0.56
CA LEU A 64 -16.73 7.72 0.48
C LEU A 64 -16.36 6.94 1.74
N SER A 65 -15.47 7.50 2.57
CA SER A 65 -15.18 6.95 3.89
C SER A 65 -16.40 7.08 4.80
N ARG A 66 -16.45 6.25 5.84
CA ARG A 66 -17.52 6.32 6.86
C ARG A 66 -17.61 7.70 7.51
N LYS A 67 -16.46 8.36 7.71
CA LYS A 67 -16.35 9.63 8.44
C LYS A 67 -16.94 10.81 7.67
N TYR A 68 -16.85 10.79 6.34
CA TYR A 68 -17.23 11.91 5.47
C TYR A 68 -18.25 11.52 4.39
N LYS A 69 -19.05 10.49 4.67
CA LYS A 69 -20.01 9.92 3.72
C LYS A 69 -20.88 11.00 3.07
N ASN A 70 -20.90 11.00 1.73
CA ASN A 70 -21.64 11.92 0.87
C ASN A 70 -21.23 13.40 0.96
N ASP A 71 -20.05 13.71 1.52
CA ASP A 71 -19.52 15.08 1.62
C ASP A 71 -18.12 15.17 0.98
N PRO A 72 -18.00 15.06 -0.36
CA PRO A 72 -16.71 15.14 -1.05
C PRO A 72 -16.08 16.53 -0.91
N LYS A 73 -14.82 16.58 -0.48
CA LYS A 73 -14.03 17.83 -0.33
C LYS A 73 -12.56 17.60 -0.68
N ASN A 74 -12.11 18.17 -1.81
CA ASN A 74 -10.71 18.07 -2.27
C ASN A 74 -9.72 18.61 -1.24
N SER A 75 -10.10 19.60 -0.42
CA SER A 75 -9.27 20.16 0.65
C SER A 75 -8.92 19.17 1.77
N ARG A 76 -9.59 18.01 1.86
CA ARG A 76 -9.27 16.93 2.80
C ARG A 76 -8.21 15.96 2.28
N SER A 77 -7.90 15.99 0.99
CA SER A 77 -6.87 15.12 0.43
C SER A 77 -5.49 15.49 0.97
N GLU A 78 -4.55 14.54 0.90
CA GLU A 78 -3.16 14.79 1.24
C GLU A 78 -2.51 15.70 0.17
N TYR A 79 -1.85 16.79 0.54
CA TYR A 79 -1.26 17.78 -0.38
C TYR A 79 -2.24 18.66 -1.20
N PRO A 80 -3.31 19.22 -0.59
CA PRO A 80 -4.36 19.92 -1.33
C PRO A 80 -3.91 21.25 -1.95
N VAL A 81 -2.90 21.89 -1.34
CA VAL A 81 -2.34 23.16 -1.82
C VAL A 81 -1.55 22.97 -3.11
N SER A 82 -0.71 21.92 -3.16
CA SER A 82 0.14 21.62 -4.33
C SER A 82 -0.57 20.81 -5.41
N LYS A 83 -1.74 20.24 -5.11
CA LYS A 83 -2.48 19.30 -5.96
C LYS A 83 -1.69 18.04 -6.34
N LEU A 84 -0.78 17.61 -5.47
CA LEU A 84 0.07 16.42 -5.67
C LEU A 84 -0.53 15.13 -5.10
N SER A 85 -1.77 15.13 -4.60
CA SER A 85 -2.40 13.95 -4.01
C SER A 85 -2.42 12.76 -4.96
N TYR A 86 -2.74 12.97 -6.24
CA TYR A 86 -2.77 11.88 -7.22
C TYR A 86 -1.39 11.26 -7.42
N LYS A 87 -0.33 12.09 -7.49
CA LYS A 87 1.05 11.58 -7.56
C LYS A 87 1.44 10.79 -6.31
N ALA A 88 0.99 11.22 -5.14
CA ALA A 88 1.23 10.48 -3.90
C ALA A 88 0.49 9.13 -3.87
N ILE A 89 -0.78 9.11 -4.30
CA ILE A 89 -1.57 7.87 -4.44
C ILE A 89 -0.91 6.92 -5.43
N GLU A 90 -0.49 7.44 -6.60
CA GLU A 90 0.21 6.68 -7.63
C GLU A 90 1.50 6.07 -7.09
N ALA A 91 2.35 6.85 -6.43
CA ALA A 91 3.62 6.36 -5.86
C ALA A 91 3.38 5.22 -4.85
N ILE A 92 2.32 5.29 -4.05
CA ILE A 92 1.94 4.21 -3.13
C ILE A 92 1.47 2.98 -3.92
N LEU A 93 0.61 3.14 -4.94
CA LEU A 93 0.16 2.03 -5.78
C LEU A 93 1.32 1.35 -6.51
N LEU A 94 2.30 2.11 -6.99
CA LEU A 94 3.52 1.59 -7.61
C LEU A 94 4.38 0.82 -6.60
N ALA A 95 4.52 1.31 -5.37
CA ALA A 95 5.20 0.56 -4.31
C ALA A 95 4.47 -0.77 -3.99
N HIS A 96 3.14 -0.75 -3.94
CA HIS A 96 2.36 -1.99 -3.83
C HIS A 96 2.63 -2.93 -5.01
N GLN A 97 2.64 -2.40 -6.24
CA GLN A 97 2.93 -3.16 -7.46
C GLN A 97 4.33 -3.80 -7.44
N GLU A 98 5.36 -3.09 -6.98
CA GLU A 98 6.71 -3.63 -6.88
C GLU A 98 6.79 -4.82 -5.90
N MET A 99 6.05 -4.73 -4.79
CA MET A 99 6.05 -5.77 -3.74
C MET A 99 5.34 -7.07 -4.16
N ILE A 100 4.29 -6.96 -4.98
CA ILE A 100 3.43 -8.11 -5.39
C ILE A 100 3.57 -8.49 -6.87
N GLY A 101 4.30 -7.69 -7.64
CA GLY A 101 4.58 -7.92 -9.05
C GLY A 101 5.64 -8.97 -9.27
N GLU A 102 5.89 -9.28 -10.53
CA GLU A 102 6.98 -10.18 -10.94
C GLU A 102 8.30 -9.43 -10.84
N GLN A 103 9.27 -10.03 -10.14
CA GLN A 103 10.59 -9.46 -9.93
C GLN A 103 11.66 -10.50 -10.25
N LYS A 104 12.87 -10.02 -10.58
CA LYS A 104 14.04 -10.88 -10.82
C LYS A 104 14.62 -11.48 -9.53
N PHE A 105 14.10 -11.07 -8.38
CA PHE A 105 14.52 -11.49 -7.04
C PHE A 105 13.30 -11.92 -6.23
N VAL A 106 13.51 -12.71 -5.19
CA VAL A 106 12.45 -13.15 -4.27
C VAL A 106 11.80 -11.93 -3.64
N ASN A 107 10.49 -11.79 -3.83
CA ASN A 107 9.66 -10.78 -3.20
C ASN A 107 8.41 -11.44 -2.59
N PHE A 108 7.48 -10.60 -2.11
CA PHE A 108 6.28 -11.11 -1.47
C PHE A 108 5.38 -11.89 -2.44
N SER A 109 5.44 -11.59 -3.74
CA SER A 109 4.78 -12.40 -4.76
C SER A 109 5.27 -13.84 -4.78
N THR A 110 6.58 -14.07 -4.63
CA THR A 110 7.16 -15.42 -4.59
C THR A 110 6.63 -16.19 -3.39
N VAL A 111 6.49 -15.54 -2.23
CA VAL A 111 5.95 -16.15 -1.01
C VAL A 111 4.50 -16.59 -1.20
N ILE A 112 3.65 -15.74 -1.79
CA ILE A 112 2.24 -16.05 -2.05
C ILE A 112 2.10 -17.18 -3.08
N HIS A 113 2.92 -17.16 -4.13
CA HIS A 113 2.98 -18.24 -5.14
C HIS A 113 3.36 -19.58 -4.52
N ASN A 114 4.44 -19.61 -3.72
CA ASN A 114 4.91 -20.83 -3.05
C ASN A 114 3.89 -21.38 -2.04
N ALA A 115 3.00 -20.53 -1.52
CA ALA A 115 1.88 -20.94 -0.67
C ALA A 115 0.67 -21.50 -1.46
N GLY A 116 0.74 -21.56 -2.79
CA GLY A 116 -0.33 -22.06 -3.67
C GLY A 116 -1.49 -21.08 -3.88
N ALA A 117 -1.29 -19.80 -3.61
CA ALA A 117 -2.33 -18.76 -3.63
C ALA A 117 -2.27 -17.87 -4.89
N ASP A 118 -2.04 -18.47 -6.06
CA ASP A 118 -1.88 -17.77 -7.34
C ASP A 118 -3.11 -16.98 -7.78
N LYS A 119 -4.30 -17.48 -7.44
CA LYS A 119 -5.56 -16.82 -7.77
C LYS A 119 -5.71 -15.52 -6.98
N GLU A 120 -5.39 -15.55 -5.69
CA GLU A 120 -5.37 -14.39 -4.81
C GLU A 120 -4.32 -13.38 -5.27
N LEU A 121 -3.10 -13.86 -5.57
CA LEU A 121 -2.03 -13.04 -6.12
C LEU A 121 -2.44 -12.31 -7.40
N SER A 122 -3.07 -13.03 -8.33
CA SER A 122 -3.59 -12.46 -9.58
C SER A 122 -4.68 -11.43 -9.32
N GLY A 123 -5.56 -11.68 -8.34
CA GLY A 123 -6.58 -10.72 -7.90
C GLY A 123 -5.97 -9.43 -7.36
N ILE A 124 -4.94 -9.53 -6.50
CA ILE A 124 -4.22 -8.36 -5.97
C ILE A 124 -3.58 -7.55 -7.10
N ARG A 125 -2.88 -8.22 -8.03
CA ARG A 125 -2.26 -7.59 -9.21
C ARG A 125 -3.27 -6.85 -10.07
N ASN A 126 -4.43 -7.46 -10.31
CA ASN A 126 -5.50 -6.86 -11.10
C ASN A 126 -6.09 -5.63 -10.40
N ASN A 127 -6.37 -5.70 -9.10
CA ASN A 127 -6.89 -4.55 -8.35
C ASN A 127 -5.92 -3.36 -8.37
N ILE A 128 -4.61 -3.61 -8.25
CA ILE A 128 -3.60 -2.54 -8.35
C ILE A 128 -3.56 -1.93 -9.76
N LYS A 129 -3.57 -2.78 -10.80
CA LYS A 129 -3.60 -2.32 -12.20
C LYS A 129 -4.85 -1.47 -12.48
N ASN A 130 -6.02 -1.92 -12.03
CA ASN A 130 -7.27 -1.18 -12.21
C ASN A 130 -7.26 0.13 -11.44
N ALA A 131 -6.78 0.14 -10.20
CA ALA A 131 -6.62 1.35 -9.40
C ALA A 131 -5.71 2.38 -10.10
N LEU A 132 -4.58 1.95 -10.66
CA LEU A 132 -3.70 2.82 -11.45
C LEU A 132 -4.43 3.39 -12.68
N ASN A 133 -5.14 2.53 -13.42
CA ASN A 133 -5.90 2.96 -14.60
C ASN A 133 -6.99 3.99 -14.24
N ASP A 134 -7.76 3.76 -13.18
CA ASP A 134 -8.79 4.69 -12.71
C ASP A 134 -8.15 6.03 -12.28
N LEU A 135 -7.02 5.98 -11.56
CA LEU A 135 -6.31 7.19 -11.16
C LEU A 135 -5.79 7.99 -12.37
N HIS A 136 -5.26 7.31 -13.40
CA HIS A 136 -4.77 7.96 -14.62
C HIS A 136 -5.90 8.50 -15.49
N ALA A 137 -7.07 7.85 -15.46
CA ALA A 137 -8.26 8.30 -16.17
C ALA A 137 -8.92 9.53 -15.51
N ALA A 138 -8.69 9.77 -14.22
CA ALA A 138 -9.24 10.91 -13.49
C ALA A 138 -8.70 12.23 -14.05
N SER A 139 -9.47 12.85 -14.94
CA SER A 139 -9.14 14.14 -15.53
C SER A 139 -9.44 15.28 -14.55
N ALA A 140 -8.44 16.12 -14.28
CA ALA A 140 -8.43 17.19 -13.28
C ALA A 140 -8.46 16.70 -11.82
N TYR A 141 -7.90 17.53 -10.94
CA TYR A 141 -7.79 17.27 -9.50
C TYR A 141 -9.18 17.38 -8.84
N ASP A 142 -9.97 16.31 -8.94
CA ASP A 142 -11.35 16.23 -8.44
C ASP A 142 -11.63 14.87 -7.78
N PHE A 143 -11.78 14.89 -6.45
CA PHE A 143 -12.10 13.67 -5.70
C PHE A 143 -13.57 13.25 -5.77
N ASN A 144 -14.45 14.05 -6.38
CA ASN A 144 -15.85 13.67 -6.59
C ASN A 144 -16.09 12.97 -7.96
N SER A 145 -15.06 12.84 -8.78
CA SER A 145 -15.17 12.23 -10.10
C SER A 145 -15.60 10.76 -10.06
N LYS A 146 -16.08 10.25 -11.19
CA LYS A 146 -16.48 8.85 -11.32
C LYS A 146 -15.27 7.92 -11.18
N GLU A 147 -14.15 8.34 -11.74
CA GLU A 147 -12.88 7.63 -11.75
C GLU A 147 -12.34 7.46 -10.32
N ILE A 148 -12.43 8.51 -9.48
CA ILE A 148 -12.04 8.40 -8.07
C ILE A 148 -12.98 7.49 -7.26
N LYS A 149 -14.28 7.46 -7.61
CA LYS A 149 -15.22 6.49 -7.02
C LYS A 149 -14.89 5.05 -7.42
N ASN A 150 -14.44 4.83 -8.65
CA ASN A 150 -13.98 3.50 -9.08
C ASN A 150 -12.66 3.13 -8.39
N LEU A 151 -11.69 4.04 -8.34
CA LEU A 151 -10.45 3.87 -7.59
C LEU A 151 -10.73 3.44 -6.14
N TYR A 152 -11.67 4.08 -5.46
CA TYR A 152 -12.04 3.69 -4.09
C TYR A 152 -12.57 2.25 -3.99
N LYS A 153 -13.31 1.77 -4.99
CA LYS A 153 -13.77 0.37 -5.04
C LYS A 153 -12.60 -0.58 -5.26
N GLU A 154 -11.70 -0.28 -6.19
CA GLU A 154 -10.50 -1.09 -6.45
C GLU A 154 -9.60 -1.14 -5.21
N LEU A 155 -9.43 -0.02 -4.49
CA LEU A 155 -8.70 0.04 -3.22
C LEU A 155 -9.40 -0.74 -2.10
N THR A 156 -10.73 -0.79 -2.10
CA THR A 156 -11.51 -1.63 -1.19
C THR A 156 -11.26 -3.11 -1.48
N ALA A 157 -11.31 -3.50 -2.75
CA ALA A 157 -11.02 -4.85 -3.18
C ALA A 157 -9.57 -5.25 -2.87
N LEU A 158 -8.60 -4.37 -3.11
CA LEU A 158 -7.19 -4.56 -2.78
C LEU A 158 -6.99 -4.79 -1.28
N HIS A 159 -7.56 -3.92 -0.44
CA HIS A 159 -7.45 -4.04 1.01
C HIS A 159 -8.05 -5.35 1.53
N ASN A 160 -9.23 -5.73 1.02
CA ASN A 160 -9.87 -6.99 1.38
C ASN A 160 -9.06 -8.19 0.91
N ALA A 161 -8.46 -8.12 -0.28
CA ALA A 161 -7.62 -9.18 -0.81
C ALA A 161 -6.40 -9.44 0.08
N TYR A 162 -5.73 -8.40 0.58
CA TYR A 162 -4.61 -8.59 1.53
C TYR A 162 -5.05 -9.29 2.83
N TYR A 163 -6.23 -8.96 3.36
CA TYR A 163 -6.78 -9.66 4.54
C TYR A 163 -7.14 -11.12 4.26
N ILE A 164 -7.74 -11.41 3.10
CA ILE A 164 -8.07 -12.79 2.71
C ILE A 164 -6.79 -13.61 2.53
N SER A 165 -5.78 -13.05 1.86
CA SER A 165 -4.46 -13.68 1.72
C SER A 165 -3.85 -13.98 3.08
N LEU A 166 -3.89 -13.04 4.04
CA LEU A 166 -3.40 -13.25 5.41
C LEU A 166 -4.08 -14.47 6.07
N ILE A 167 -5.41 -14.54 6.04
CA ILE A 167 -6.19 -15.65 6.61
C ILE A 167 -5.87 -16.98 5.89
N GLY A 168 -5.69 -16.94 4.57
CA GLY A 168 -5.29 -18.10 3.77
C GLY A 168 -3.93 -18.65 4.17
N THR A 169 -2.89 -17.81 4.21
CA THR A 169 -1.53 -18.22 4.63
C THR A 169 -1.49 -18.75 6.06
N LEU A 170 -2.25 -18.17 7.00
CA LEU A 170 -2.32 -18.65 8.39
C LEU A 170 -2.93 -20.07 8.50
N LYS A 171 -3.92 -20.40 7.66
CA LYS A 171 -4.53 -21.74 7.61
C LYS A 171 -3.62 -22.79 6.97
N VAL A 172 -2.77 -22.39 6.04
CA VAL A 172 -1.76 -23.30 5.46
C VAL A 172 -0.68 -23.61 6.50
N THR A 173 -0.24 -22.62 7.28
CA THR A 173 0.70 -22.86 8.40
C THR A 173 0.13 -23.74 9.50
N SER A 174 -1.18 -23.71 9.79
CA SER A 174 -1.78 -24.61 10.79
C SER A 174 -1.88 -26.06 10.27
N LYS A 175 -2.19 -26.25 8.98
CA LYS A 175 -2.22 -27.60 8.37
C LYS A 175 -0.85 -28.27 8.31
N ILE A 176 0.23 -27.51 8.13
CA ILE A 176 1.60 -28.04 8.15
C ILE A 176 1.98 -28.48 9.57
N LEU A 177 1.59 -27.72 10.60
CA LEU A 177 1.79 -28.08 12.02
C LEU A 177 1.02 -29.35 12.44
N ASP A 178 -0.20 -29.55 11.92
CA ASP A 178 -0.98 -30.77 12.20
C ASP A 178 -0.45 -32.00 11.43
N SER A 179 0.31 -31.81 10.35
CA SER A 179 0.82 -32.90 9.50
C SER A 179 2.18 -33.44 9.94
N ASP A 180 2.91 -32.70 10.79
CA ASP A 180 4.16 -33.14 11.44
C ASP A 180 3.89 -33.72 12.86
N GLY A 181 2.61 -33.88 13.22
CA GLY A 181 2.13 -34.31 14.53
C GLY A 181 1.67 -35.76 14.63
N ASP A 182 1.92 -36.60 13.61
CA ASP A 182 1.74 -38.06 13.60
C ASP A 182 3.01 -38.77 13.10
#